data_AF-A0A4R4G6Q9-F1
#
_entry.id   AF-A0A4R4G6Q9-F1
#
_cell.length_a   1.000
_cell.length_b   1.000
_cell.length_c   1.000
_cell.angle_alpha   90.00
_cell.angle_beta   90.00
_cell.angle_gamma   90.00
#
_symmetry.space_group_name_H-M   'P 1'
#
loop_
_entity.id
_entity.type
_entity.pdbx_description
1 polymer ?
#
loop_
_entity_poly.entity_id
_entity_poly.type
_entity_poly.pdbx_seq_one_letter_code
_entity_poly.pdbx_strand_id
1 'polypeptide(L)'
;MNETLRSEILRQARAAFERASTLRENERLEVYLHEGKAITSDVLDETESLVYGNGRILCYEVWGHDYLEGEIVAWINQVRTQSDPKALDQSIIETLSLIASRKGTAPENISSYEVFANLRMEQIERIEHAIIDYWWDNKEIENAKSLALAQIDAALRG
;
A
#
# COMPACT_ATOMS: atom_id res chain seq x y z
N MET A 1 -28.14 -10.42 0.24
CA MET A 1 -27.40 -9.16 0.01
C MET A 1 -26.74 -9.26 -1.35
N ASN A 2 -26.73 -8.19 -2.15
CA ASN A 2 -26.22 -8.25 -3.52
C ASN A 2 -24.69 -8.46 -3.49
N GLU A 3 -24.21 -9.65 -3.87
CA GLU A 3 -22.77 -9.96 -3.95
C GLU A 3 -22.02 -8.98 -4.86
N THR A 4 -22.71 -8.42 -5.86
CA THR A 4 -22.18 -7.37 -6.73
C THR A 4 -21.86 -6.09 -5.95
N LEU A 5 -22.71 -5.70 -4.99
CA LEU A 5 -22.47 -4.49 -4.18
C LEU A 5 -21.29 -4.69 -3.24
N ARG A 6 -21.21 -5.83 -2.57
CA ARG A 6 -20.08 -6.16 -1.68
C ARG A 6 -18.75 -6.17 -2.43
N SER A 7 -18.74 -6.75 -3.64
CA SER A 7 -17.55 -6.78 -4.50
C SER A 7 -17.14 -5.38 -4.94
N GLU A 8 -18.11 -4.52 -5.25
CA GLU A 8 -17.85 -3.13 -5.63
C GLU A 8 -17.29 -2.31 -4.46
N ILE A 9 -17.82 -2.45 -3.24
CA ILE A 9 -17.28 -1.80 -2.04
C ILE A 9 -15.84 -2.27 -1.79
N LEU A 10 -15.57 -3.57 -1.90
CA LEU A 10 -14.22 -4.10 -1.70
C LEU A 10 -13.23 -3.58 -2.76
N ARG A 11 -13.67 -3.43 -4.01
CA ARG A 11 -12.87 -2.83 -5.08
C ARG A 11 -12.51 -1.38 -4.76
N GLN A 12 -13.47 -0.60 -4.27
CA GLN A 12 -13.23 0.78 -3.83
C GLN A 12 -12.32 0.84 -2.61
N ALA A 13 -12.48 -0.09 -1.64
CA ALA A 13 -11.62 -0.20 -0.47
C ALA A 13 -10.16 -0.48 -0.85
N ARG A 14 -9.93 -1.36 -1.83
CA ARG A 14 -8.58 -1.61 -2.38
C ARG A 14 -7.97 -0.33 -2.96
N ALA A 15 -8.72 0.40 -3.79
CA ALA A 15 -8.23 1.64 -4.39
C ALA A 15 -7.98 2.73 -3.33
N ALA A 16 -8.82 2.81 -2.30
CA ALA A 16 -8.62 3.71 -1.18
C ALA A 16 -7.35 3.35 -0.38
N PHE A 17 -7.10 2.06 -0.14
CA PHE A 17 -5.90 1.57 0.52
C PHE A 17 -4.61 1.89 -0.26
N GLU A 18 -4.62 1.64 -1.58
CA GLU A 18 -3.50 2.01 -2.46
C GLU A 18 -3.20 3.50 -2.38
N ARG A 19 -4.24 4.34 -2.45
CA ARG A 19 -4.08 5.80 -2.35
C ARG A 19 -3.63 6.24 -0.97
N ALA A 20 -4.17 5.68 0.11
CA ALA A 20 -3.75 5.98 1.47
C ALA A 20 -2.29 5.62 1.73
N SER A 21 -1.74 4.62 1.05
CA SER A 21 -0.32 4.26 1.17
C SER A 21 0.63 5.38 0.70
N THR A 22 0.11 6.43 0.06
CA THR A 22 0.89 7.62 -0.36
C THR A 22 0.47 8.90 0.35
N LEU A 23 -0.37 8.81 1.39
CA LEU A 23 -0.86 9.95 2.17
C LEU A 23 -0.13 10.05 3.52
N ARG A 24 -0.24 11.21 4.16
CA ARG A 24 0.27 11.43 5.51
C ARG A 24 -0.57 10.68 6.54
N GLU A 25 0.02 10.36 7.69
CA GLU A 25 -0.66 9.61 8.77
C GLU A 25 -1.93 10.31 9.30
N ASN A 26 -2.02 11.64 9.17
CA ASN A 26 -3.18 12.43 9.60
C ASN A 26 -4.20 12.68 8.49
N GLU A 27 -4.00 12.07 7.33
CA GLU A 27 -4.93 12.09 6.20
C GLU A 27 -5.60 10.72 6.08
N ARG A 28 -6.85 10.69 5.62
CA ARG A 28 -7.62 9.45 5.48
C ARG A 28 -8.54 9.47 4.28
N LEU A 29 -8.97 8.27 3.89
CA LEU A 29 -9.97 8.02 2.88
C LEU A 29 -11.07 7.15 3.49
N GLU A 30 -12.31 7.45 3.13
CA GLU A 30 -13.48 6.67 3.50
C GLU A 30 -14.13 6.08 2.26
N VAL A 31 -14.60 4.85 2.36
CA VAL A 31 -15.52 4.24 1.39
C VAL A 31 -16.86 4.06 2.08
N TYR A 32 -17.89 4.66 1.51
CA TYR A 32 -19.24 4.64 2.06
C TYR A 32 -20.26 4.31 0.98
N LEU A 33 -21.40 3.77 1.40
CA LEU A 33 -22.58 3.66 0.56
C LEU A 33 -23.37 4.96 0.61
N HIS A 34 -23.80 5.46 -0.54
CA HIS A 34 -24.79 6.53 -0.65
C HIS A 34 -25.85 6.14 -1.68
N GLU A 35 -27.11 6.05 -1.25
CA GLU A 35 -28.23 5.63 -2.11
C GLU A 35 -27.97 4.29 -2.85
N GLY A 36 -27.31 3.34 -2.17
CA GLY A 36 -26.99 2.02 -2.71
C GLY A 36 -25.77 1.97 -3.66
N LYS A 37 -25.01 3.07 -3.79
CA LYS A 37 -23.77 3.13 -4.58
C LYS A 37 -22.56 3.29 -3.66
N ALA A 38 -21.48 2.56 -3.95
CA ALA A 38 -20.21 2.74 -3.25
C ALA A 38 -19.49 3.98 -3.77
N ILE A 39 -19.05 4.85 -2.85
CA ILE A 39 -18.35 6.10 -3.12
C ILE A 39 -17.11 6.15 -2.23
N THR A 40 -15.99 6.59 -2.80
CA THR A 40 -14.78 6.91 -2.05
C THR A 40 -14.74 8.43 -1.84
N SER A 41 -14.40 8.87 -0.64
CA SER A 41 -14.23 10.29 -0.33
C SER A 41 -13.05 10.90 -1.09
N ASP A 42 -12.98 12.24 -1.08
CA ASP A 42 -11.71 12.93 -1.25
C ASP A 42 -10.80 12.67 -0.03
N VAL A 43 -9.55 13.13 -0.09
CA VAL A 43 -8.63 13.04 1.06
C VAL A 43 -9.17 13.95 2.16
N LEU A 44 -9.36 13.38 3.34
CA LEU A 44 -9.84 14.07 4.53
C LEU A 44 -8.70 14.22 5.52
N ASP A 45 -8.58 15.37 6.16
CA ASP A 45 -7.69 15.51 7.31
C ASP A 45 -8.34 14.99 8.62
N GLU A 46 -7.57 14.97 9.71
CA GLU A 46 -8.02 14.52 11.03
C GLU A 46 -9.17 15.37 11.63
N THR A 47 -9.36 16.60 11.13
CA THR A 47 -10.38 17.53 11.61
C THR A 47 -11.67 17.46 10.79
N GLU A 48 -11.61 16.88 9.60
CA GLU A 48 -12.73 16.72 8.71
C GLU A 48 -13.62 15.52 9.09
N SER A 49 -14.81 15.83 9.60
CA SER A 49 -15.86 14.86 9.83
C SER A 49 -16.87 14.88 8.68
N LEU A 50 -17.02 13.77 7.96
CA LEU A 50 -18.15 13.60 7.06
C LEU A 50 -19.43 13.38 7.86
N VAL A 51 -20.47 14.16 7.55
CA VAL A 51 -21.78 14.00 8.18
C VAL A 51 -22.46 12.77 7.59
N TYR A 52 -22.53 11.71 8.38
CA TYR A 52 -23.29 10.50 8.09
C TYR A 52 -24.77 10.74 8.40
N GLY A 53 -25.50 11.23 7.40
CA GLY A 53 -26.96 11.38 7.46
C GLY A 53 -27.72 10.12 6.99
N ASN A 54 -29.05 10.19 7.01
CA ASN A 54 -29.91 9.12 6.50
C ASN A 54 -29.54 8.77 5.04
N GLY A 55 -29.15 7.52 4.81
CA GLY A 55 -28.76 7.03 3.48
C GLY A 55 -27.26 7.06 3.19
N ARG A 56 -26.40 7.35 4.19
CA ARG A 56 -24.95 7.09 4.14
C ARG A 56 -24.53 6.03 5.14
N ILE A 57 -23.78 5.02 4.68
CA ILE A 57 -23.25 3.95 5.54
C ILE A 57 -21.74 3.89 5.31
N LEU A 58 -20.93 4.19 6.33
CA LEU A 58 -19.48 3.98 6.27
C LEU A 58 -19.20 2.49 6.14
N CYS A 59 -18.46 2.09 5.12
CA CYS A 59 -18.10 0.69 4.89
C CYS A 59 -16.62 0.38 5.14
N TYR A 60 -15.75 1.37 4.94
CA TYR A 60 -14.32 1.22 5.18
C TYR A 60 -13.67 2.58 5.44
N GLU A 61 -12.77 2.64 6.41
CA GLU A 61 -11.89 3.78 6.65
C GLU A 61 -10.43 3.29 6.61
N VAL A 62 -9.58 4.10 5.98
CA VAL A 62 -8.13 3.89 5.94
C VAL A 62 -7.38 5.21 6.08
N TRP A 63 -6.39 5.21 6.98
CA TRP A 63 -5.50 6.34 7.22
C TRP A 63 -4.22 6.21 6.40
N GLY A 64 -3.59 7.35 6.14
CA GLY A 64 -2.35 7.41 5.38
C GLY A 64 -1.18 6.73 6.08
N HIS A 65 -0.14 6.43 5.30
CA HIS A 65 1.03 5.73 5.77
C HIS A 65 2.31 6.32 5.17
N ASP A 66 3.06 7.10 5.96
CA ASP A 66 4.21 7.90 5.51
C ASP A 66 5.55 7.13 5.48
N TYR A 67 5.55 5.78 5.43
CA TYR A 67 6.78 4.98 5.61
C TYR A 67 7.22 4.15 4.41
N LEU A 68 6.72 4.42 3.19
CA LEU A 68 7.11 3.63 2.02
C LEU A 68 8.64 3.61 1.79
N GLU A 69 9.37 4.68 2.11
CA GLU A 69 10.84 4.66 2.04
C GLU A 69 11.46 3.57 2.93
N GLY A 70 11.02 3.47 4.19
CA GLY A 70 11.52 2.47 5.13
C GLY A 70 11.24 1.05 4.64
N GLU A 71 10.08 0.83 4.03
CA GLU A 71 9.64 -0.45 3.48
C GLU A 71 10.41 -0.81 2.21
N ILE A 72 10.70 0.16 1.34
CA ILE A 72 11.58 -0.04 0.18
C ILE A 72 13.00 -0.40 0.64
N VAL A 73 13.52 0.28 1.67
CA VAL A 73 14.84 -0.06 2.25
C VAL A 73 14.84 -1.46 2.87
N ALA A 74 13.77 -1.86 3.55
CA ALA A 74 13.60 -3.20 4.08
C ALA A 74 13.54 -4.25 2.95
N TRP A 75 12.83 -3.96 1.87
CA TRP A 75 12.79 -4.81 0.68
C TRP A 75 14.18 -4.98 0.06
N ILE A 76 14.95 -3.89 -0.11
CA ILE A 76 16.32 -3.94 -0.61
C ILE A 76 17.20 -4.84 0.29
N ASN A 77 17.04 -4.76 1.62
CA ASN A 77 17.74 -5.66 2.54
C ASN A 77 17.36 -7.12 2.34
N GLN A 78 16.07 -7.41 2.17
CA GLN A 78 15.58 -8.76 1.91
C GLN A 78 16.17 -9.32 0.63
N VAL A 79 16.18 -8.55 -0.46
CA VAL A 79 16.72 -8.96 -1.77
C VAL A 79 18.17 -9.43 -1.68
N ARG A 80 19.00 -8.79 -0.86
CA ARG A 80 20.41 -9.20 -0.65
C ARG A 80 20.57 -10.60 -0.07
N THR A 81 19.54 -11.13 0.57
CA THR A 81 19.54 -12.46 1.20
C THR A 81 18.96 -13.55 0.31
N GLN A 82 18.40 -13.19 -0.86
CA GLN A 82 17.74 -14.13 -1.76
C GLN A 82 18.76 -14.84 -2.65
N SER A 83 18.61 -16.15 -2.78
CA SER A 83 19.45 -16.97 -3.67
C SER A 83 18.94 -17.00 -5.12
N ASP A 84 17.65 -16.74 -5.34
CA ASP A 84 16.99 -16.76 -6.66
C ASP A 84 16.03 -15.56 -6.78
N PRO A 85 16.57 -14.35 -7.05
CA PRO A 85 15.81 -13.12 -7.05
C PRO A 85 14.84 -13.05 -8.23
N LYS A 86 13.64 -12.53 -7.98
CA LYS A 86 12.66 -12.27 -9.05
C LYS A 86 13.13 -11.12 -9.94
N ALA A 87 12.47 -10.91 -11.07
CA ALA A 87 12.83 -9.87 -12.04
C ALA A 87 12.91 -8.44 -11.44
N LEU A 88 12.06 -8.10 -10.46
CA LEU A 88 12.13 -6.81 -9.76
C LEU A 88 13.38 -6.73 -8.89
N ASP A 89 13.63 -7.78 -8.09
CA ASP A 89 14.76 -7.92 -7.18
C ASP A 89 16.10 -7.89 -7.93
N GLN A 90 16.13 -8.50 -9.12
CA GLN A 90 17.29 -8.48 -10.01
C GLN A 90 17.69 -7.04 -10.39
N SER A 91 16.72 -6.17 -10.64
CA SER A 91 16.99 -4.76 -10.98
C SER A 91 17.61 -3.96 -9.81
N ILE A 92 17.29 -4.36 -8.57
CA ILE A 92 17.90 -3.80 -7.35
C ILE A 92 19.35 -4.28 -7.25
N ILE A 93 19.61 -5.56 -7.50
CA ILE A 93 20.96 -6.15 -7.49
C ILE A 93 21.86 -5.52 -8.56
N GLU A 94 21.32 -5.25 -9.75
CA GLU A 94 22.03 -4.53 -10.82
C GLU A 94 22.41 -3.10 -10.40
N THR A 95 21.48 -2.39 -9.75
CA THR A 95 21.71 -1.04 -9.22
C THR A 95 22.83 -1.05 -8.17
N LEU A 96 22.76 -1.99 -7.23
CA LEU A 96 23.79 -2.21 -6.20
C LEU A 96 25.16 -2.50 -6.83
N SER A 97 25.22 -3.38 -7.82
CA SER A 97 26.46 -3.75 -8.52
C SER A 97 27.08 -2.57 -9.27
N LEU A 98 26.24 -1.75 -9.89
CA LEU A 98 26.67 -0.54 -10.59
C LEU A 98 27.29 0.48 -9.63
N ILE A 99 26.67 0.70 -8.47
CA ILE A 99 27.19 1.61 -7.43
C ILE A 99 28.54 1.08 -6.90
N ALA A 100 28.58 -0.21 -6.56
CA ALA A 100 29.79 -0.88 -6.06
C ALA A 100 30.96 -0.74 -7.05
N SER A 101 30.71 -0.99 -8.33
CA SER A 101 31.70 -0.85 -9.40
C SER A 101 32.20 0.59 -9.53
N ARG A 102 31.30 1.59 -9.52
CA ARG A 102 31.66 3.02 -9.59
C ARG A 102 32.52 3.47 -8.41
N LYS A 103 32.29 2.91 -7.22
CA LYS A 103 33.02 3.24 -5.99
C LYS A 103 34.29 2.41 -5.79
N GLY A 104 34.50 1.35 -6.58
CA GLY A 104 35.61 0.42 -6.37
C GLY A 104 35.54 -0.31 -5.02
N THR A 105 34.33 -0.58 -4.53
CA THR A 105 34.09 -1.30 -3.27
C THR A 105 33.25 -2.54 -3.50
N ALA A 106 33.25 -3.44 -2.52
CA ALA A 106 32.41 -4.62 -2.54
C ALA A 106 30.92 -4.26 -2.34
N PRO A 107 29.96 -4.97 -2.99
CA PRO A 107 28.54 -4.64 -2.91
C PRO A 107 27.93 -4.67 -1.50
N GLU A 108 28.45 -5.53 -0.62
CA GLU A 108 28.09 -5.62 0.79
C GLU A 108 28.35 -4.32 1.58
N ASN A 109 29.27 -3.48 1.11
CA ASN A 109 29.59 -2.19 1.73
C ASN A 109 28.68 -1.05 1.26
N ILE A 110 27.83 -1.28 0.26
CA ILE A 110 26.86 -0.28 -0.20
C ILE A 110 25.66 -0.32 0.73
N SER A 111 25.28 0.83 1.31
CA SER A 111 24.09 0.91 2.17
C SER A 111 22.79 0.77 1.37
N SER A 112 21.74 0.24 1.97
CA SER A 112 20.43 0.11 1.29
C SER A 112 19.77 1.46 1.00
N TYR A 113 20.01 2.47 1.85
CA TYR A 113 19.62 3.85 1.55
C TYR A 113 20.33 4.41 0.30
N GLU A 114 21.59 4.05 0.09
CA GLU A 114 22.30 4.46 -1.11
C GLU A 114 21.78 3.76 -2.36
N VAL A 115 21.42 2.48 -2.26
CA VAL A 115 20.75 1.78 -3.35
C VAL A 115 19.42 2.47 -3.66
N PHE A 116 18.59 2.74 -2.64
CA PHE A 116 17.33 3.45 -2.78
C PHE A 116 17.48 4.80 -3.51
N ALA A 117 18.44 5.63 -3.07
CA ALA A 117 18.72 6.93 -3.68
C ALA A 117 19.19 6.86 -5.14
N ASN A 118 19.57 5.68 -5.63
CA ASN A 118 20.01 5.44 -7.02
C ASN A 118 19.04 4.60 -7.84
N LEU A 119 17.91 4.18 -7.27
CA LEU A 119 16.84 3.53 -8.03
C LEU A 119 16.20 4.52 -8.99
N ARG A 120 15.81 4.05 -10.17
CA ARG A 120 14.99 4.84 -11.10
C ARG A 120 13.56 4.93 -10.57
N MET A 121 12.85 6.01 -10.89
CA MET A 121 11.45 6.20 -10.48
C MET A 121 10.56 5.00 -10.85
N GLU A 122 10.70 4.46 -12.06
CA GLU A 122 9.97 3.26 -12.49
C GLU A 122 10.26 2.01 -11.63
N GLN A 123 11.44 1.92 -11.01
CA GLN A 123 11.78 0.83 -10.10
C GLN A 123 11.14 1.06 -8.73
N ILE A 124 11.17 2.30 -8.25
CA ILE A 124 10.52 2.71 -7.00
C ILE A 124 9.03 2.41 -7.08
N GLU A 125 8.33 2.88 -8.12
CA GLU A 125 6.89 2.64 -8.32
C GLU A 125 6.55 1.13 -8.35
N ARG A 126 7.40 0.32 -8.99
CA ARG A 126 7.19 -1.14 -9.03
C ARG A 126 7.41 -1.81 -7.68
N ILE A 127 8.34 -1.32 -6.87
CA ILE A 127 8.57 -1.83 -5.50
C ILE A 127 7.40 -1.41 -4.60
N GLU A 128 6.95 -0.16 -4.69
CA GLU A 128 5.78 0.35 -3.95
C GLU A 128 4.54 -0.50 -4.25
N HIS A 129 4.22 -0.72 -5.52
CA HIS A 129 3.10 -1.61 -5.89
C HIS A 129 3.26 -3.03 -5.35
N ALA A 130 4.47 -3.60 -5.38
CA ALA A 130 4.71 -4.94 -4.85
C ALA A 130 4.52 -5.01 -3.31
N ILE A 131 4.91 -3.96 -2.59
CA ILE A 131 4.70 -3.81 -1.15
C ILE A 131 3.20 -3.69 -0.85
N ILE A 132 2.48 -2.82 -1.55
CA ILE A 132 1.04 -2.59 -1.36
C ILE A 132 0.23 -3.85 -1.70
N ASP A 133 0.61 -4.58 -2.76
CA ASP A 133 0.04 -5.88 -3.11
C ASP A 133 0.23 -6.89 -1.97
N TYR A 134 1.46 -6.95 -1.43
CA TYR A 134 1.77 -7.82 -0.32
C TYR A 134 0.92 -7.47 0.91
N TRP A 135 0.86 -6.21 1.33
CA TRP A 135 0.07 -5.78 2.50
C TRP A 135 -1.43 -6.08 2.39
N TRP A 136 -1.97 -6.06 1.18
CA TRP A 136 -3.38 -6.35 0.96
C TRP A 136 -3.70 -7.84 0.91
N ASP A 137 -2.90 -8.65 0.21
CA ASP A 137 -3.21 -10.05 -0.07
C ASP A 137 -2.36 -11.07 0.73
N ASN A 138 -1.50 -10.63 1.65
CA ASN A 138 -0.66 -11.53 2.45
C ASN A 138 -1.51 -12.52 3.25
N LYS A 139 -1.36 -13.82 2.97
CA LYS A 139 -2.20 -14.88 3.54
C LYS A 139 -1.74 -15.40 4.90
N GLU A 140 -0.56 -15.00 5.37
CA GLU A 140 0.06 -15.55 6.59
C GLU A 140 -0.25 -14.74 7.84
N ILE A 141 -0.73 -13.50 7.67
CA ILE A 141 -1.05 -12.55 8.76
C ILE A 141 -2.41 -11.90 8.45
N GLU A 142 -3.10 -11.36 9.46
CA GLU A 142 -4.20 -10.43 9.23
C GLU A 142 -3.72 -9.29 8.32
N ASN A 143 -4.35 -9.16 7.15
CA ASN A 143 -3.92 -8.27 6.08
C ASN A 143 -4.94 -7.13 5.89
N ALA A 144 -4.58 -6.13 5.08
CA ALA A 144 -5.46 -4.98 4.88
C ALA A 144 -6.82 -5.37 4.27
N LYS A 145 -6.86 -6.41 3.43
CA LYS A 145 -8.10 -6.91 2.84
C LYS A 145 -9.01 -7.58 3.86
N SER A 146 -8.48 -8.37 4.79
CA SER A 146 -9.27 -9.00 5.85
C SER A 146 -9.84 -7.96 6.80
N LEU A 147 -9.06 -6.93 7.14
CA LEU A 147 -9.53 -5.79 7.91
C LEU A 147 -10.64 -5.02 7.18
N ALA A 148 -10.45 -4.74 5.88
CA ALA A 148 -11.47 -4.09 5.06
C ALA A 148 -12.75 -4.91 5.00
N LEU A 149 -12.64 -6.22 4.77
CA LEU A 149 -13.79 -7.13 4.74
C LEU A 149 -14.54 -7.15 6.07
N ALA A 150 -13.83 -7.13 7.21
CA ALA A 150 -14.45 -7.09 8.53
C ALA A 150 -15.24 -5.80 8.75
N GLN A 151 -14.69 -4.64 8.37
CA GLN A 151 -15.39 -3.35 8.43
C GLN A 151 -16.63 -3.33 7.53
N ILE A 152 -16.50 -3.79 6.28
CA ILE A 152 -17.60 -3.85 5.32
C ILE A 152 -18.72 -4.76 5.83
N ASP A 153 -18.37 -5.95 6.30
CA ASP A 153 -19.36 -6.91 6.79
C ASP A 153 -20.05 -6.41 8.08
N ALA A 154 -19.34 -5.67 8.95
CA ALA A 154 -19.94 -5.03 10.12
C ALA A 154 -20.91 -3.92 9.70
N ALA A 155 -20.51 -3.05 8.79
CA ALA A 155 -21.32 -1.95 8.27
C ALA A 155 -22.62 -2.43 7.59
N LEU A 156 -22.55 -3.54 6.87
CA LEU A 156 -23.69 -4.09 6.12
C LEU A 156 -24.63 -4.97 6.96
N ARG A 157 -24.21 -5.39 8.16
CA ARG A 157 -25.06 -6.10 9.13
C ARG A 157 -25.80 -5.17 10.09
N GLY A 158 -25.38 -3.91 10.15
CA GLY A 158 -26.01 -2.85 10.96
C GLY A 158 -27.44 -2.55 10.55
#